data_AF-A0A445IM69-F1
#
_entry.id   AF-A0A445IM69-F1
#
_cell.length_a   1.000
_cell.length_b   1.000
_cell.length_c   1.000
_cell.angle_alpha   90.00
_cell.angle_beta   90.00
_cell.angle_gamma   90.00
#
_symmetry.space_group_name_H-M   'P 1'
#
loop_
_entity.id
_entity.type
_entity.pdbx_description
1 polymer ?
#
loop_
_entity_poly.entity_id
_entity_poly.type
_entity_poly.pdbx_seq_one_letter_code
_entity_poly.pdbx_strand_id
1 'polypeptide(L)'
;MEARLKEDILMEAARYENKILVTDELPDGQMVDQWESVSCNSVKTPLEVYQELQVAGYLVDYERVPITDEKSPKEWDFDILVHKISQADVNTEIIFNCQMGRGRTTTGMVIATLFYLNRIGASGIPRSNSVGRVSQCLTNVADYIPNSEEAIRRGEYTVIRSLIRVLEGGVEGKRQVDKVIDKCASMQNLREAIGTYRNSILWQPDEMKREASLSFFVEYLERYYFLICFAVYIHSEMATLCSSSVDRSSFTDWMRDRPELYSIIR
;
A
#
# COMPACT_ATOMS: atom_id res chain seq x y z
N MET A 1 9.35 -1.35 18.52
CA MET A 1 9.10 -2.81 18.45
C MET A 1 10.38 -3.56 18.09
N GLU A 2 11.04 -3.25 16.97
CA GLU A 2 12.23 -3.99 16.51
C GLU A 2 13.43 -3.92 17.47
N ALA A 3 13.70 -2.74 18.05
CA ALA A 3 14.74 -2.61 19.07
C ALA A 3 14.47 -3.50 20.30
N ARG A 4 13.20 -3.62 20.69
CA ARG A 4 12.78 -4.52 21.77
C ARG A 4 12.94 -5.98 21.37
N LEU A 5 12.57 -6.36 20.14
CA LEU A 5 12.78 -7.72 19.65
C LEU A 5 14.27 -8.09 19.65
N LYS A 6 15.15 -7.17 19.25
CA LYS A 6 16.60 -7.35 19.37
C LYS A 6 17.03 -7.58 20.82
N GLU A 7 16.52 -6.79 21.77
CA GLU A 7 16.82 -6.96 23.19
C GLU A 7 16.32 -8.32 23.71
N ASP A 8 15.11 -8.72 23.35
CA ASP A 8 14.52 -10.01 23.72
C ASP A 8 15.36 -11.18 23.19
N ILE A 9 15.80 -11.13 21.92
CA ILE A 9 16.69 -12.11 21.30
C ILE A 9 18.02 -12.22 22.07
N LEU A 10 18.63 -11.09 22.44
CA LEU A 10 19.90 -11.07 23.16
C LEU A 10 19.75 -11.61 24.60
N MET A 11 18.64 -11.29 25.27
CA MET A 11 18.33 -11.83 26.59
C MET A 11 18.10 -13.34 26.55
N GLU A 12 17.43 -13.84 25.52
CA GLU A 12 17.24 -15.28 25.30
C GLU A 12 18.58 -15.97 25.02
N ALA A 13 19.38 -15.43 24.11
CA ALA A 13 20.70 -15.97 23.78
C ALA A 13 21.61 -16.11 25.00
N ALA A 14 21.60 -15.12 25.90
CA ALA A 14 22.39 -15.15 27.14
C ALA A 14 22.01 -16.32 28.08
N ARG A 15 20.77 -16.84 27.98
CA ARG A 15 20.31 -18.00 28.76
C ARG A 15 20.72 -19.33 28.13
N TYR A 16 20.96 -19.36 26.82
CA TYR A 16 21.23 -20.56 26.04
C TYR A 16 22.62 -20.54 25.39
N GLU A 17 23.65 -20.17 26.16
CA GLU A 17 25.06 -20.19 25.72
C GLU A 17 25.32 -19.43 24.40
N ASN A 18 24.71 -18.25 24.26
CA ASN A 18 24.76 -17.40 23.05
C ASN A 18 24.13 -18.06 21.82
N LYS A 19 23.05 -18.83 22.00
CA LYS A 19 22.28 -19.42 20.91
C LYS A 19 20.80 -19.11 21.01
N ILE A 20 20.14 -19.05 19.87
CA ILE A 20 18.68 -18.96 19.78
C ILE A 20 18.14 -20.11 18.93
N LEU A 21 16.91 -20.52 19.20
CA LEU A 21 16.21 -21.48 18.36
C LEU A 21 15.55 -20.74 17.21
N VAL A 22 15.91 -21.08 15.98
CA VAL A 22 15.31 -20.56 14.76
C VAL A 22 14.60 -21.71 14.07
N THR A 23 13.40 -21.45 13.57
CA THR A 23 12.64 -22.40 12.78
C THR A 23 12.72 -21.98 11.31
N ASP A 24 13.39 -22.79 10.49
CA ASP A 24 13.48 -22.58 9.05
C ASP A 24 12.28 -23.23 8.34
N GLU A 25 11.67 -22.48 7.42
CA GLU A 25 10.67 -23.00 6.49
C GLU A 25 11.35 -23.43 5.18
N LEU A 26 11.38 -24.74 4.92
CA LEU A 26 11.91 -25.31 3.69
C LEU A 26 10.98 -25.04 2.49
N PRO A 27 11.46 -25.13 1.24
CA PRO A 27 10.63 -24.88 0.05
C PRO A 27 9.39 -25.78 -0.10
N ASP A 28 9.36 -26.93 0.59
CA ASP A 28 8.22 -27.85 0.65
C ASP A 28 7.23 -27.52 1.79
N GLY A 29 7.48 -26.44 2.55
CA GLY A 29 6.70 -25.98 3.69
C GLY A 29 7.02 -26.70 5.00
N GLN A 30 8.04 -27.57 5.02
CA GLN A 30 8.47 -28.23 6.25
C GLN A 30 9.20 -27.24 7.17
N MET A 31 8.81 -27.23 8.44
CA MET A 31 9.47 -26.45 9.49
C MET A 31 10.58 -27.26 10.15
N VAL A 32 11.80 -26.70 10.21
CA VAL A 32 12.98 -27.34 10.80
C VAL A 32 13.60 -26.43 11.85
N ASP A 33 13.66 -26.91 13.08
CA ASP A 33 14.25 -26.16 14.19
C ASP A 33 15.78 -26.34 14.23
N GLN A 34 16.50 -25.24 14.36
CA GLN A 34 17.96 -25.20 14.43
C GLN A 34 18.44 -24.21 15.49
N TRP A 35 19.48 -24.59 16.22
CA TRP A 35 20.13 -23.68 17.17
C TRP A 35 21.18 -22.84 16.45
N GLU A 36 20.91 -21.55 16.31
CA GLU A 36 21.84 -20.60 15.71
C GLU A 36 22.66 -19.88 16.77
N SER A 37 23.97 -19.77 16.54
CA SER A 37 24.85 -19.02 17.43
C SER A 37 24.76 -17.53 17.11
N VAL A 38 24.45 -16.71 18.11
CA VAL A 38 24.28 -15.27 17.96
C VAL A 38 25.14 -14.52 18.97
N SER A 39 25.60 -13.32 18.58
CA SER A 39 26.34 -12.40 19.43
C SER A 39 25.70 -11.01 19.36
N CYS A 40 26.10 -10.11 20.26
CA CYS A 40 25.67 -8.71 20.21
C CYS A 40 26.00 -8.01 18.88
N ASN A 41 27.00 -8.51 18.15
CA ASN A 41 27.40 -7.99 16.84
C ASN A 41 26.68 -8.66 15.66
N SER A 42 26.00 -9.80 15.87
CA SER A 42 25.28 -10.50 14.79
C SER A 42 23.78 -10.21 14.79
N VAL A 43 23.21 -9.74 15.91
CA VAL A 43 21.79 -9.35 15.99
C VAL A 43 21.66 -7.86 15.71
N LYS A 44 21.07 -7.51 14.57
CA LYS A 44 20.88 -6.11 14.16
C LYS A 44 19.45 -5.88 13.69
N THR A 45 18.94 -4.70 13.99
CA THR A 45 17.71 -4.22 13.37
C THR A 45 17.98 -3.82 11.92
N PRO A 46 16.96 -3.81 11.05
CA PRO A 46 17.13 -3.33 9.67
C PRO A 46 17.75 -1.92 9.62
N LEU A 47 17.33 -1.01 10.52
CA LEU A 47 17.89 0.34 10.59
C LEU A 47 19.41 0.33 10.84
N GLU A 48 19.88 -0.48 11.79
CA GLU A 48 21.31 -0.60 12.09
C GLU A 48 22.09 -1.17 10.89
N VAL A 49 21.53 -2.15 10.19
CA VAL A 49 22.15 -2.70 8.97
C VAL A 49 22.33 -1.62 7.91
N TYR A 50 21.30 -0.80 7.66
CA TYR A 50 21.41 0.28 6.68
C TYR A 50 22.35 1.41 7.13
N GLN A 51 22.40 1.73 8.43
CA GLN A 51 23.37 2.68 8.98
C GLN A 51 24.82 2.20 8.78
N GLU A 52 25.08 0.91 8.95
CA GLU A 52 26.41 0.34 8.70
C GLU A 52 26.79 0.38 7.22
N LEU A 53 25.84 0.12 6.32
CA LEU A 53 26.05 0.29 4.89
C LEU A 53 26.38 1.75 4.53
N GLN A 54 25.70 2.72 5.14
CA GLN A 54 26.02 4.14 4.97
C GLN A 54 27.43 4.48 5.45
N VAL A 55 27.83 3.98 6.62
CA VAL A 55 29.19 4.17 7.17
C VAL A 55 30.25 3.52 6.26
N ALA A 56 29.94 2.38 5.66
CA ALA A 56 30.81 1.72 4.68
C ALA A 56 30.87 2.45 3.32
N GLY A 57 30.13 3.55 3.15
CA GLY A 57 30.16 4.40 1.95
C GLY A 57 29.16 4.01 0.86
N TYR A 58 28.22 3.10 1.14
CA TYR A 58 27.13 2.80 0.20
C TYR A 58 26.12 3.94 0.15
N LEU A 59 25.68 4.29 -1.05
CA LEU A 59 24.69 5.34 -1.31
C LEU A 59 23.27 4.79 -1.12
N VAL A 60 22.95 4.42 0.12
CA VAL A 60 21.64 3.89 0.50
C VAL A 60 20.98 4.78 1.54
N ASP A 61 19.67 4.93 1.42
CA ASP A 61 18.82 5.58 2.42
C ASP A 61 17.72 4.59 2.81
N TYR A 62 17.32 4.63 4.08
CA TYR A 62 16.38 3.68 4.67
C TYR A 62 15.21 4.42 5.30
N GLU A 63 14.02 3.91 5.05
CA GLU A 63 12.78 4.38 5.67
C GLU A 63 11.92 3.18 6.06
N ARG A 64 11.31 3.23 7.25
CA ARG A 64 10.48 2.13 7.74
C ARG A 64 9.02 2.56 7.83
N VAL A 65 8.19 1.96 6.97
CA VAL A 65 6.72 2.11 7.01
C VAL A 65 6.09 0.83 7.59
N PRO A 66 5.56 0.85 8.82
CA PRO A 66 5.06 -0.34 9.50
C PRO A 66 3.62 -0.70 9.07
N ILE A 67 3.49 -1.34 7.91
CA ILE A 67 2.20 -1.80 7.38
C ILE A 67 1.97 -3.27 7.78
N THR A 68 0.85 -3.54 8.45
CA THR A 68 0.41 -4.90 8.80
C THR A 68 0.14 -5.72 7.55
N ASP A 69 0.49 -7.00 7.58
CA ASP A 69 0.29 -7.87 6.42
C ASP A 69 -1.19 -8.02 6.06
N GLU A 70 -1.47 -8.13 4.76
CA GLU A 70 -2.82 -8.22 4.18
C GLU A 70 -3.78 -7.05 4.48
N LYS A 71 -3.38 -6.06 5.29
CA LYS A 71 -4.18 -4.86 5.60
C LYS A 71 -4.00 -3.75 4.56
N SER A 72 -5.00 -2.89 4.43
CA SER A 72 -4.87 -1.65 3.65
C SER A 72 -3.95 -0.65 4.37
N PRO A 73 -3.03 0.03 3.66
CA PRO A 73 -2.27 1.14 4.24
C PRO A 73 -3.23 2.24 4.74
N LYS A 74 -2.89 2.86 5.86
CA LYS A 74 -3.59 4.04 6.37
C LYS A 74 -3.07 5.29 5.68
N GLU A 75 -3.83 6.36 5.76
CA GLU A 75 -3.56 7.63 5.07
C GLU A 75 -2.17 8.18 5.43
N TRP A 76 -1.79 8.07 6.70
CA TRP A 76 -0.47 8.45 7.19
C TRP A 76 0.67 7.66 6.54
N ASP A 77 0.44 6.40 6.15
CA ASP A 77 1.46 5.60 5.45
C ASP A 77 1.77 6.20 4.07
N PHE A 78 0.76 6.77 3.37
CA PHE A 78 0.97 7.50 2.13
C PHE A 78 1.80 8.75 2.37
N ASP A 79 1.53 9.49 3.45
CA ASP A 79 2.26 10.72 3.77
C ASP A 79 3.74 10.47 4.10
N ILE A 80 4.05 9.40 4.85
CA ILE A 80 5.43 8.98 5.08
C ILE A 80 6.14 8.70 3.75
N LEU A 81 5.50 7.93 2.86
CA LEU A 81 6.07 7.59 1.55
C LEU A 81 6.27 8.83 0.68
N VAL A 82 5.28 9.70 0.59
CA VAL A 82 5.36 10.95 -0.19
C VAL A 82 6.47 11.84 0.36
N HIS A 83 6.54 12.03 1.68
CA HIS A 83 7.58 12.83 2.32
C HIS A 83 8.97 12.31 1.94
N LYS A 84 9.23 11.01 2.12
CA LYS A 84 10.52 10.39 1.82
C LYS A 84 10.88 10.48 0.33
N ILE A 85 9.94 10.12 -0.55
CA ILE A 85 10.17 10.11 -2.00
C ILE A 85 10.35 11.54 -2.54
N SER A 86 9.70 12.53 -1.95
CA SER A 86 9.85 13.94 -2.35
C SER A 86 11.25 14.50 -2.10
N GLN A 87 11.99 13.95 -1.13
CA GLN A 87 13.35 14.35 -0.80
C GLN A 87 14.39 13.72 -1.74
N ALA A 88 14.05 12.61 -2.39
CA ALA A 88 14.94 11.91 -3.32
C ALA A 88 15.03 12.64 -4.68
N ASP A 89 16.16 12.46 -5.38
CA ASP A 89 16.28 12.91 -6.76
C ASP A 89 15.33 12.10 -7.67
N VAL A 90 14.94 12.67 -8.82
CA VAL A 90 14.06 11.99 -9.79
C VAL A 90 14.73 10.73 -10.35
N ASN A 91 16.06 10.69 -10.40
CA ASN A 91 16.82 9.54 -10.90
C ASN A 91 17.15 8.51 -9.81
N THR A 92 16.80 8.76 -8.54
CA THR A 92 17.06 7.82 -7.45
C THR A 92 16.17 6.59 -7.59
N GLU A 93 16.79 5.40 -7.55
CA GLU A 93 16.06 4.14 -7.51
C GLU A 93 15.40 3.92 -6.15
N ILE A 94 14.09 3.62 -6.17
CA ILE A 94 13.31 3.37 -4.95
C ILE A 94 13.02 1.88 -4.85
N ILE A 95 13.48 1.26 -3.77
CA ILE A 95 13.37 -0.19 -3.55
C ILE A 95 12.36 -0.45 -2.43
N PHE A 96 11.36 -1.28 -2.73
CA PHE A 96 10.37 -1.73 -1.76
C PHE A 96 10.59 -3.20 -1.40
N ASN A 97 10.72 -3.49 -0.10
CA ASN A 97 10.84 -4.86 0.40
C ASN A 97 9.74 -5.13 1.43
N CYS A 98 9.16 -6.33 1.36
CA CYS A 98 8.34 -6.93 2.40
C CYS A 98 8.65 -8.43 2.48
N GLN A 99 7.99 -9.16 3.37
CA GLN A 99 8.25 -10.58 3.59
C GLN A 99 8.28 -11.41 2.29
N MET A 100 7.23 -11.33 1.47
CA MET A 100 7.11 -12.11 0.24
C MET A 100 7.27 -11.29 -1.05
N GLY A 101 7.46 -9.97 -0.95
CA GLY A 101 7.45 -9.08 -2.12
C GLY A 101 6.10 -8.97 -2.85
N ARG A 102 4.99 -9.33 -2.19
CA ARG A 102 3.62 -9.34 -2.77
C ARG A 102 2.86 -8.06 -2.42
N GLY A 103 1.77 -8.14 -1.65
CA GLY A 103 0.81 -7.06 -1.45
C GLY A 103 1.42 -5.72 -1.00
N ARG A 104 2.20 -5.71 0.08
CA ARG A 104 2.83 -4.49 0.62
C ARG A 104 3.82 -3.85 -0.36
N THR A 105 4.69 -4.66 -0.98
CA THR A 105 5.67 -4.20 -1.98
C THR A 105 4.97 -3.61 -3.20
N THR A 106 4.01 -4.34 -3.80
CA THR A 106 3.24 -3.84 -4.94
C THR A 106 2.53 -2.54 -4.60
N THR A 107 1.97 -2.41 -3.39
CA THR A 107 1.28 -1.18 -2.97
C THR A 107 2.22 0.00 -2.88
N GLY A 108 3.38 -0.16 -2.23
CA GLY A 108 4.41 0.88 -2.17
C GLY A 108 4.90 1.30 -3.56
N MET A 109 5.11 0.34 -4.45
CA MET A 109 5.49 0.60 -5.84
C MET A 109 4.42 1.39 -6.60
N VAL A 110 3.13 1.07 -6.41
CA VAL A 110 2.02 1.80 -7.04
C VAL A 110 1.98 3.25 -6.53
N ILE A 111 2.07 3.47 -5.22
CA ILE A 111 2.10 4.80 -4.59
C ILE A 111 3.26 5.62 -5.15
N ALA A 112 4.48 5.06 -5.14
CA ALA A 112 5.67 5.73 -5.64
C ALA A 112 5.57 6.05 -7.13
N THR A 113 5.03 5.12 -7.94
CA THR A 113 4.88 5.33 -9.37
C THR A 113 3.85 6.40 -9.69
N LEU A 114 2.72 6.44 -8.97
CA LEU A 114 1.71 7.50 -9.13
C LEU A 114 2.30 8.88 -8.81
N PHE A 115 3.03 8.98 -7.69
CA PHE A 115 3.70 10.20 -7.28
C PHE A 115 4.79 10.63 -8.28
N TYR A 116 5.62 9.69 -8.72
CA TYR A 116 6.66 9.92 -9.73
C TYR A 116 6.08 10.44 -11.05
N LEU A 117 5.06 9.77 -11.59
CA LEU A 117 4.40 10.18 -12.84
C LEU A 117 3.83 11.60 -12.76
N ASN A 118 3.34 12.00 -11.58
CA ASN A 118 2.91 13.37 -11.36
C ASN A 118 4.09 14.35 -11.31
N ARG A 119 5.18 14.00 -10.60
CA ARG A 119 6.40 14.82 -10.48
C ARG A 119 7.02 15.15 -11.85
N ILE A 120 7.01 14.20 -12.78
CA ILE A 120 7.53 14.39 -14.15
C ILE A 120 6.49 14.91 -15.16
N GLY A 121 5.26 15.18 -14.72
CA GLY A 121 4.17 15.64 -15.59
C GLY A 121 3.64 14.61 -16.59
N ALA A 122 3.98 13.32 -16.43
CA ALA A 122 3.59 12.22 -17.31
C ALA A 122 2.32 11.49 -16.83
N SER A 123 1.51 12.16 -16.01
CA SER A 123 0.39 11.55 -15.30
C SER A 123 -0.85 11.35 -16.21
N GLY A 124 -0.94 12.08 -17.32
CA GLY A 124 -1.95 11.87 -18.37
C GLY A 124 -3.38 12.26 -17.98
N ILE A 125 -3.56 12.95 -16.85
CA ILE A 125 -4.86 13.54 -16.43
C ILE A 125 -4.80 15.04 -16.75
N PRO A 126 -5.75 15.59 -17.54
CA PRO A 126 -5.82 17.03 -17.77
C PRO A 126 -5.98 17.75 -16.43
N ARG A 127 -5.07 18.71 -16.15
CA ARG A 127 -5.18 19.56 -14.95
C ARG A 127 -6.42 20.43 -15.10
N SER A 128 -7.46 20.15 -14.32
CA SER A 128 -8.67 20.98 -14.19
C SER A 128 -8.74 21.54 -12.77
N ASN A 129 -9.15 22.79 -12.62
CA ASN A 129 -9.32 23.47 -11.32
C ASN A 129 -10.42 22.84 -10.45
N SER A 130 -11.11 21.83 -10.97
CA SER A 130 -12.21 21.13 -10.30
C SER A 130 -11.82 19.72 -9.81
N VAL A 131 -10.66 19.19 -10.21
CA VAL A 131 -10.17 17.87 -9.77
C VAL A 131 -10.06 17.82 -8.24
N GLY A 132 -10.61 16.78 -7.63
CA GLY A 132 -10.61 16.59 -6.17
C GLY A 132 -11.76 17.26 -5.42
N ARG A 133 -12.71 17.90 -6.12
CA ARG A 133 -14.00 18.31 -5.54
C ARG A 133 -14.94 17.12 -5.38
N VAL A 134 -15.83 17.20 -4.40
CA VAL A 134 -16.85 16.18 -4.13
C VAL A 134 -18.18 16.67 -4.71
N SER A 135 -18.76 15.91 -5.63
CA SER A 135 -20.07 16.17 -6.23
C SER A 135 -21.20 15.74 -5.29
N GLN A 136 -22.20 16.60 -5.08
CA GLN A 136 -23.35 16.36 -4.17
C GLN A 136 -24.34 15.29 -4.66
N CYS A 137 -24.01 14.52 -5.70
CA CYS A 137 -24.89 13.48 -6.23
C CYS A 137 -24.84 12.22 -5.35
N LEU A 138 -25.43 12.31 -4.16
CA LEU A 138 -25.77 11.15 -3.33
C LEU A 138 -27.02 10.50 -3.91
N THR A 139 -26.85 9.37 -4.61
CA THR A 139 -27.98 8.52 -4.99
C THR A 139 -27.78 7.12 -4.48
N ASN A 140 -28.86 6.58 -3.90
CA ASN A 140 -28.96 5.28 -3.25
C ASN A 140 -28.20 4.20 -4.03
N VAL A 141 -27.28 3.58 -3.32
CA VAL A 141 -26.50 2.45 -3.78
C VAL A 141 -27.43 1.24 -3.80
N ALA A 142 -28.05 0.95 -4.95
CA ALA A 142 -28.63 -0.36 -5.15
C ALA A 142 -27.48 -1.38 -5.19
N ASP A 143 -27.49 -2.35 -4.28
CA ASP A 143 -26.55 -3.47 -4.17
C ASP A 143 -26.58 -4.34 -5.43
N TYR A 144 -25.91 -3.89 -6.48
CA TYR A 144 -25.56 -4.73 -7.61
C TYR A 144 -24.11 -5.15 -7.45
N ILE A 145 -23.94 -6.34 -6.86
CA ILE A 145 -22.71 -7.11 -7.06
C ILE A 145 -22.49 -7.18 -8.58
N PRO A 146 -21.32 -6.78 -9.12
CA PRO A 146 -21.03 -6.99 -10.52
C PRO A 146 -21.13 -8.51 -10.81
N ASN A 147 -22.17 -8.89 -11.55
CA ASN A 147 -22.48 -10.30 -11.83
C ASN A 147 -21.65 -10.86 -12.99
N SER A 148 -21.00 -10.01 -13.79
CA SER A 148 -20.11 -10.47 -14.86
C SER A 148 -18.66 -10.49 -14.41
N GLU A 149 -17.95 -11.57 -14.76
CA GLU A 149 -16.50 -11.70 -14.62
C GLU A 149 -15.75 -10.52 -15.24
N GLU A 150 -16.31 -9.92 -16.29
CA GLU A 150 -15.70 -8.77 -16.95
C GLU A 150 -15.82 -7.48 -16.15
N ALA A 151 -16.94 -7.24 -15.47
CA ALA A 151 -17.09 -6.09 -14.56
C ALA A 151 -16.15 -6.21 -13.35
N ILE A 152 -15.92 -7.43 -12.86
CA ILE A 152 -14.98 -7.73 -11.77
C ILE A 152 -13.54 -7.41 -12.19
N ARG A 153 -13.10 -7.88 -13.37
CA ARG A 153 -11.77 -7.56 -13.91
C ARG A 153 -11.57 -6.05 -14.10
N ARG A 154 -12.64 -5.33 -14.45
CA ARG A 154 -12.64 -3.87 -14.58
C ARG A 154 -12.70 -3.14 -13.23
N GLY A 155 -12.81 -3.85 -12.12
CA GLY A 155 -12.88 -3.26 -10.77
C GLY A 155 -14.18 -2.48 -10.53
N GLU A 156 -15.27 -2.83 -11.20
CA GLU A 156 -16.57 -2.12 -11.14
C GLU A 156 -17.38 -2.50 -9.90
N TYR A 157 -16.73 -2.55 -8.74
CA TYR A 157 -17.38 -2.76 -7.46
C TYR A 157 -18.23 -1.56 -7.09
N THR A 158 -19.34 -1.81 -6.41
CA THR A 158 -20.30 -0.79 -5.97
C THR A 158 -19.62 0.39 -5.28
N VAL A 159 -18.76 0.12 -4.30
CA VAL A 159 -17.97 1.14 -3.57
C VAL A 159 -17.08 1.98 -4.50
N ILE A 160 -16.44 1.35 -5.49
CA ILE A 160 -15.55 2.03 -6.45
C ILE A 160 -16.38 2.87 -7.44
N ARG A 161 -17.53 2.35 -7.89
CA ARG A 161 -18.45 3.10 -8.77
C ARG A 161 -19.01 4.33 -8.07
N SER A 162 -19.34 4.22 -6.78
CA SER A 162 -19.77 5.35 -5.95
C SER A 162 -18.64 6.37 -5.80
N LEU A 163 -17.42 5.92 -5.48
CA LEU A 163 -16.24 6.79 -5.38
C LEU A 163 -16.02 7.62 -6.65
N ILE A 164 -15.92 6.98 -7.82
CA ILE A 164 -15.57 7.69 -9.07
C ILE A 164 -16.67 8.65 -9.56
N ARG A 165 -17.90 8.50 -9.05
CA ARG A 165 -19.02 9.43 -9.33
C ARG A 165 -18.99 10.64 -8.41
N VAL A 166 -18.67 10.40 -7.15
CA VAL A 166 -18.64 11.43 -6.11
C VAL A 166 -17.37 12.28 -6.23
N LEU A 167 -16.24 11.68 -6.60
CA LEU A 167 -14.97 12.36 -6.69
C LEU A 167 -14.72 12.91 -8.10
N GLU A 168 -14.62 14.24 -8.24
CA GLU A 168 -14.25 14.87 -9.50
C GLU A 168 -12.83 14.49 -9.92
N GLY A 169 -12.70 13.96 -11.14
CA GLY A 169 -11.47 13.32 -11.62
C GLY A 169 -11.32 11.85 -11.20
N GLY A 170 -12.30 11.26 -10.52
CA GLY A 170 -12.28 9.88 -10.05
C GLY A 170 -12.17 8.84 -11.18
N VAL A 171 -12.79 9.07 -12.34
CA VAL A 171 -12.68 8.19 -13.52
C VAL A 171 -11.25 8.18 -14.07
N GLU A 172 -10.68 9.36 -14.28
CA GLU A 172 -9.29 9.57 -14.69
C GLU A 172 -8.30 8.99 -13.67
N GLY A 173 -8.54 9.23 -12.37
CA GLY A 173 -7.74 8.71 -11.27
C GLY A 173 -7.75 7.18 -11.26
N LYS A 174 -8.93 6.56 -11.36
CA LYS A 174 -9.06 5.10 -11.47
C LYS A 174 -8.32 4.55 -12.68
N ARG A 175 -8.48 5.17 -13.86
CA ARG A 175 -7.77 4.73 -15.09
C ARG A 175 -6.25 4.77 -14.91
N GLN A 176 -5.73 5.78 -14.22
CA GLN A 176 -4.31 5.88 -13.94
C GLN A 176 -3.85 4.79 -12.96
N VAL A 177 -4.61 4.58 -11.87
CA VAL A 177 -4.32 3.54 -10.88
C VAL A 177 -4.32 2.16 -11.52
N ASP A 178 -5.31 1.84 -12.35
CA ASP A 178 -5.39 0.54 -13.05
C ASP A 178 -4.13 0.29 -13.89
N LYS A 179 -3.71 1.30 -14.67
CA LYS A 179 -2.49 1.23 -15.50
C LYS A 179 -1.23 1.05 -14.66
N VAL A 180 -1.14 1.71 -13.50
CA VAL A 180 0.03 1.59 -12.63
C VAL A 180 0.04 0.23 -11.92
N ILE A 181 -1.10 -0.26 -11.45
CA ILE A 181 -1.24 -1.60 -10.88
C ILE A 181 -0.72 -2.65 -11.87
N ASP A 182 -1.14 -2.57 -13.14
CA ASP A 182 -0.71 -3.53 -14.17
C ASP A 182 0.81 -3.51 -14.41
N LYS A 183 1.44 -2.34 -14.28
CA LYS A 183 2.90 -2.20 -14.37
C LYS A 183 3.64 -2.72 -13.14
N CYS A 184 3.00 -2.71 -11.98
CA CYS A 184 3.55 -3.18 -10.71
C CYS A 184 3.14 -4.64 -10.37
N ALA A 185 2.52 -5.35 -11.31
CA ALA A 185 1.86 -6.63 -11.09
C ALA A 185 2.78 -7.87 -11.16
N SER A 186 4.12 -7.70 -11.14
CA SER A 186 5.06 -8.82 -11.34
C SER A 186 4.87 -9.97 -10.35
N MET A 187 4.62 -9.66 -9.08
CA MET A 187 4.40 -10.65 -8.01
C MET A 187 2.92 -10.85 -7.66
N GLN A 188 2.13 -9.78 -7.72
CA GLN A 188 0.68 -9.81 -7.45
C GLN A 188 0.01 -8.62 -8.12
N ASN A 189 -1.07 -8.87 -8.88
CA ASN A 189 -1.96 -7.81 -9.33
C ASN A 189 -3.08 -7.60 -8.29
N LEU A 190 -3.23 -6.38 -7.78
CA LEU A 190 -4.23 -6.04 -6.77
C LEU A 190 -5.66 -6.33 -7.26
N ARG A 191 -5.99 -5.99 -8.51
CA ARG A 191 -7.35 -6.16 -9.06
C ARG A 191 -7.70 -7.63 -9.26
N GLU A 192 -6.73 -8.43 -9.69
CA GLU A 192 -6.90 -9.88 -9.82
C GLU A 192 -7.05 -10.53 -8.44
N ALA A 193 -6.26 -10.11 -7.44
CA ALA A 193 -6.35 -10.63 -6.08
C ALA A 193 -7.73 -10.37 -5.44
N ILE A 194 -8.31 -9.18 -5.64
CA ILE A 194 -9.69 -8.90 -5.21
C ILE A 194 -10.68 -9.87 -5.87
N GLY A 195 -10.52 -10.13 -7.17
CA GLY A 195 -11.34 -11.10 -7.91
C GLY A 195 -11.18 -12.53 -7.37
N THR A 196 -9.96 -12.95 -7.02
CA THR A 196 -9.69 -14.25 -6.41
C THR A 196 -10.41 -14.41 -5.07
N TYR A 197 -10.33 -13.42 -4.18
CA TYR A 197 -11.03 -13.48 -2.89
C TYR A 197 -12.55 -13.49 -3.07
N ARG A 198 -13.10 -12.71 -4.01
CA ARG A 198 -14.53 -12.78 -4.35
C ARG A 198 -14.96 -14.19 -4.78
N ASN A 199 -14.20 -14.81 -5.68
CA ASN A 199 -14.49 -16.16 -6.15
C ASN A 199 -14.35 -17.18 -5.02
N SER A 200 -13.37 -17.01 -4.13
CA SER A 200 -13.27 -17.81 -2.91
C SER A 200 -14.52 -17.69 -2.05
N ILE A 201 -15.06 -16.49 -1.83
CA ILE A 201 -16.28 -16.28 -1.03
C ILE A 201 -17.49 -17.02 -1.62
N LEU A 202 -17.65 -17.02 -2.95
CA LEU A 202 -18.78 -17.67 -3.61
C LEU A 202 -18.74 -19.20 -3.55
N TRP A 203 -17.55 -19.79 -3.65
CA TRP A 203 -17.38 -21.23 -3.79
C TRP A 203 -16.89 -21.93 -2.52
N GLN A 204 -16.61 -21.19 -1.44
CA GLN A 204 -16.13 -21.76 -0.18
C GLN A 204 -17.32 -22.29 0.66
N PRO A 205 -17.43 -23.62 0.86
CA PRO A 205 -18.47 -24.20 1.70
C PRO A 205 -18.21 -24.00 3.21
N ASP A 206 -16.93 -23.88 3.60
CA ASP A 206 -16.54 -23.68 4.99
C ASP A 206 -16.77 -22.22 5.43
N GLU A 207 -17.59 -22.04 6.46
CA GLU A 207 -18.01 -20.72 6.93
C GLU A 207 -16.84 -19.88 7.47
N MET A 208 -15.92 -20.50 8.22
CA MET A 208 -14.75 -19.80 8.77
C MET A 208 -13.80 -19.33 7.66
N LYS A 209 -13.53 -20.18 6.68
CA LYS A 209 -12.71 -19.81 5.51
C LYS A 209 -13.39 -18.75 4.66
N ARG A 210 -14.72 -18.81 4.53
CA ARG A 210 -15.49 -17.80 3.80
C ARG A 210 -15.41 -16.43 4.48
N GLU A 211 -15.54 -16.40 5.80
CA GLU A 211 -15.40 -15.18 6.60
C GLU A 211 -13.98 -14.60 6.51
N ALA A 212 -12.95 -15.45 6.56
CA ALA A 212 -11.57 -15.02 6.34
C ALA A 212 -11.36 -14.41 4.94
N SER A 213 -11.87 -15.06 3.89
CA SER A 213 -11.82 -14.53 2.53
C SER A 213 -12.58 -13.21 2.38
N LEU A 214 -13.70 -13.03 3.09
CA LEU A 214 -14.44 -11.78 3.14
C LEU A 214 -13.61 -10.67 3.78
N SER A 215 -12.94 -10.95 4.91
CA SER A 215 -12.05 -9.99 5.56
C SER A 215 -10.94 -9.52 4.63
N PHE A 216 -10.27 -10.44 3.92
CA PHE A 216 -9.24 -10.08 2.95
C PHE A 216 -9.79 -9.32 1.74
N PHE A 217 -10.96 -9.72 1.24
CA PHE A 217 -11.64 -9.02 0.14
C PHE A 217 -11.88 -7.54 0.49
N VAL A 218 -12.38 -7.26 1.70
CA VAL A 218 -12.63 -5.89 2.16
C VAL A 218 -11.34 -5.08 2.26
N GLU A 219 -10.28 -5.64 2.85
CA GLU A 219 -8.98 -4.96 3.00
C GLU A 219 -8.33 -4.64 1.64
N TYR A 220 -8.43 -5.55 0.67
CA TYR A 220 -7.88 -5.34 -0.67
C TYR A 220 -8.71 -4.33 -1.48
N LEU A 221 -10.03 -4.36 -1.31
CA LEU A 221 -10.93 -3.39 -1.93
C LEU A 221 -10.72 -1.99 -1.34
N GLU A 222 -10.51 -1.89 -0.04
CA GLU A 222 -10.15 -0.65 0.66
C GLU A 222 -8.80 -0.10 0.17
N ARG A 223 -7.81 -0.97 0.01
CA ARG A 223 -6.52 -0.58 -0.57
C ARG A 223 -6.69 -0.01 -1.98
N TYR A 224 -7.49 -0.64 -2.83
CA TYR A 224 -7.77 -0.14 -4.18
C TYR A 224 -8.51 1.20 -4.15
N TYR A 225 -9.47 1.36 -3.24
CA TYR A 225 -10.19 2.61 -3.01
C TYR A 225 -9.24 3.76 -2.66
N PHE A 226 -8.37 3.58 -1.66
CA PHE A 226 -7.44 4.64 -1.24
C PHE A 226 -6.41 4.98 -2.32
N LEU A 227 -5.97 4.02 -3.13
CA LEU A 227 -5.09 4.30 -4.27
C LEU A 227 -5.76 5.24 -5.29
N ILE A 228 -7.07 5.10 -5.52
CA ILE A 228 -7.84 6.00 -6.41
C ILE A 228 -7.95 7.39 -5.79
N CYS A 229 -8.28 7.48 -4.50
CA CYS A 229 -8.29 8.75 -3.77
C CYS A 229 -6.93 9.44 -3.84
N PHE A 230 -5.86 8.69 -3.58
CA PHE A 230 -4.49 9.19 -3.60
C PHE A 230 -4.07 9.69 -4.98
N ALA A 231 -4.42 8.97 -6.04
CA ALA A 231 -4.19 9.44 -7.40
C ALA A 231 -4.84 10.81 -7.61
N VAL A 232 -6.14 10.96 -7.30
CA VAL A 232 -6.84 12.25 -7.45
C VAL A 232 -6.24 13.35 -6.57
N TYR A 233 -5.89 13.04 -5.31
CA TYR A 233 -5.22 13.96 -4.39
C TYR A 233 -3.96 14.57 -5.01
N ILE A 234 -3.06 13.73 -5.52
CA ILE A 234 -1.79 14.17 -6.12
C ILE A 234 -2.03 15.12 -7.31
N HIS A 235 -3.12 14.94 -8.07
CA HIS A 235 -3.46 15.85 -9.16
C HIS A 235 -4.09 17.16 -8.70
N SER A 236 -4.89 17.12 -7.64
CA SER A 236 -5.53 18.32 -7.08
C SER A 236 -4.52 19.27 -6.42
N GLU A 237 -3.58 18.74 -5.62
CA GLU A 237 -2.65 19.53 -4.80
C GLU A 237 -1.33 19.90 -5.51
N MET A 238 -1.11 19.41 -6.73
CA MET A 238 0.07 19.75 -7.54
C MET A 238 -0.26 20.63 -8.75
N ALA A 239 -1.55 20.93 -8.98
CA ALA A 239 -1.96 22.01 -9.88
C ALA A 239 -1.57 23.40 -9.32
N THR A 240 -1.41 23.51 -8.00
CA THR A 240 -0.97 24.71 -7.27
C THR A 240 0.55 24.93 -7.28
N LEU A 241 1.35 24.03 -7.88
CA LEU A 241 2.81 24.18 -8.03
C LEU A 241 3.23 25.42 -8.84
N CYS A 242 2.33 25.99 -9.65
CA CYS A 242 2.59 27.25 -10.35
C CYS A 242 2.37 28.50 -9.48
N SER A 243 1.87 28.36 -8.25
CA SER A 243 1.77 29.44 -7.27
C SER A 243 2.61 29.12 -6.05
N SER A 244 3.54 30.00 -5.73
CA SER A 244 4.49 29.94 -4.61
C SER A 244 3.81 30.04 -3.23
N SER A 245 2.94 29.09 -2.87
CA SER A 245 2.29 29.01 -1.54
C SER A 245 2.71 27.76 -0.77
N VAL A 246 2.98 27.98 0.52
CA VAL A 246 3.67 27.11 1.48
C VAL A 246 2.76 26.06 2.14
N ASP A 247 1.50 25.96 1.76
CA ASP A 247 0.55 25.02 2.39
C ASP A 247 0.19 23.90 1.41
N ARG A 248 0.95 22.79 1.45
CA ARG A 248 0.54 21.53 0.84
C ARG A 248 -0.26 20.76 1.88
N SER A 249 -1.52 20.45 1.60
CA SER A 249 -2.25 19.53 2.48
C SER A 249 -1.68 18.12 2.33
N SER A 250 -1.51 17.40 3.44
CA SER A 250 -1.14 15.99 3.41
C SER A 250 -2.29 15.15 2.83
N PHE A 251 -2.04 13.93 2.38
CA PHE A 251 -3.11 13.03 1.96
C PHE A 251 -4.07 12.76 3.12
N THR A 252 -3.53 12.64 4.35
CA THR A 252 -4.34 12.51 5.56
C THR A 252 -5.28 13.72 5.75
N ASP A 253 -4.79 14.95 5.57
CA ASP A 253 -5.61 16.15 5.70
C ASP A 253 -6.66 16.22 4.59
N TRP A 254 -6.27 15.92 3.34
CA TRP A 254 -7.17 15.90 2.20
C TRP A 254 -8.32 14.91 2.36
N MET A 255 -8.05 13.72 2.92
CA MET A 255 -9.07 12.73 3.25
C MET A 255 -9.95 13.19 4.43
N ARG A 256 -9.34 13.79 5.47
CA ARG A 256 -10.07 14.30 6.64
C ARG A 256 -11.09 15.38 6.27
N ASP A 257 -10.75 16.24 5.32
CA ASP A 257 -11.64 17.29 4.81
C ASP A 257 -12.79 16.77 3.94
N ARG A 258 -12.84 15.45 3.68
CA ARG A 258 -13.85 14.78 2.83
C ARG A 258 -14.47 13.58 3.55
N PRO A 259 -15.19 13.81 4.67
CA PRO A 259 -15.80 12.72 5.46
C PRO A 259 -16.75 11.84 4.65
N GLU A 260 -17.32 12.35 3.55
CA GLU A 260 -18.20 11.62 2.64
C GLU A 260 -17.51 10.43 1.99
N LEU A 261 -16.19 10.49 1.77
CA LEU A 261 -15.43 9.38 1.21
C LEU A 261 -15.39 8.19 2.17
N TYR A 262 -15.25 8.43 3.47
CA TYR A 262 -15.33 7.37 4.48
C TYR A 262 -16.71 6.72 4.58
N SER A 263 -17.77 7.47 4.30
CA SER A 263 -19.14 6.94 4.29
C SER A 263 -19.42 6.02 3.10
N ILE A 264 -18.63 6.09 2.02
CA ILE A 264 -18.81 5.22 0.85
C ILE A 264 -18.25 3.82 1.11
N ILE A 265 -17.14 3.74 1.86
CA ILE A 265 -16.40 2.49 2.08
C ILE A 265 -16.85 1.68 3.30
N ARG A 266 -17.58 2.32 4.23
CA ARG A 266 -18.10 1.71 5.45
C ARG A 266 -19.46 1.05 5.27
#